data_AF-A0A395UGE2-F1
#
_entry.id   AF-A0A395UGE2-F1
#
_cell.length_a   1.000
_cell.length_b   1.000
_cell.length_c   1.000
_cell.angle_alpha   90.00
_cell.angle_beta   90.00
_cell.angle_gamma   90.00
#
_symmetry.space_group_name_H-M   'P 1'
#
loop_
_entity.id
_entity.type
_entity.pdbx_description
1 polymer ?
#
loop_
_entity_poly.entity_id
_entity_poly.type
_entity_poly.pdbx_seq_one_letter_code
_entity_poly.pdbx_strand_id
1 'polypeptide(L)' 'PIRGRATYLHVRKRKWLDKSSNEIFSYDWDLSEFDGTRLNSEFVSFLKEGD' A
#
# COMPACT_ATOMS: atom_id res chain seq x y z
N PRO A 1 -11.71 -5.18 -10.69
CA PRO A 1 -13.04 -4.98 -10.06
C PRO A 1 -14.16 -5.21 -11.07
N ILE A 2 -15.25 -5.89 -10.68
CA ILE A 2 -16.45 -5.91 -11.53
C ILE A 2 -16.97 -4.47 -11.58
N ARG A 3 -17.09 -3.92 -12.79
CA ARG A 3 -17.52 -2.54 -13.02
C ARG A 3 -18.85 -2.29 -12.28
N GLY A 4 -18.92 -1.19 -11.53
CA GLY A 4 -20.13 -0.78 -10.80
C GLY A 4 -20.40 -1.57 -9.51
N ARG A 5 -19.46 -2.39 -9.01
CA ARG A 5 -19.58 -3.08 -7.72
C ARG A 5 -18.45 -2.69 -6.77
N ALA A 6 -18.77 -2.52 -5.50
CA ALA A 6 -17.77 -2.34 -4.45
C ALA A 6 -16.86 -3.58 -4.36
N THR A 7 -15.57 -3.36 -4.18
CA THR A 7 -14.58 -4.42 -4.01
C THR A 7 -13.65 -4.09 -2.85
N TYR A 8 -13.25 -5.11 -2.11
CA TYR A 8 -12.26 -4.97 -1.04
C TYR A 8 -10.84 -5.14 -1.59
N LEU A 9 -9.94 -4.26 -1.19
CA LEU A 9 -8.52 -4.37 -1.47
C LEU A 9 -7.80 -4.90 -0.22
N HIS A 10 -7.22 -6.10 -0.32
CA HIS A 10 -6.41 -6.67 0.75
C HIS A 10 -4.92 -6.45 0.46
N VAL A 11 -4.28 -5.56 1.20
CA VAL A 11 -2.84 -5.26 1.07
C VAL A 11 -2.06 -5.94 2.20
N ARG A 12 -0.93 -6.58 1.89
CA ARG A 12 -0.01 -7.17 2.87
C ARG A 12 1.37 -6.53 2.76
N LYS A 13 1.92 -6.03 3.87
CA LYS A 13 3.31 -5.53 3.96
C LYS A 13 4.28 -6.70 3.77
N ARG A 14 5.24 -6.56 2.85
CA ARG A 14 6.30 -7.56 2.62
C ARG A 14 7.62 -7.09 3.23
N LYS A 15 8.33 -8.01 3.84
CA LYS A 15 9.73 -7.86 4.27
C LYS A 15 10.62 -8.56 3.24
N TRP A 16 11.74 -7.94 2.90
CA TRP A 16 12.72 -8.49 1.97
C TRP A 16 14.00 -8.80 2.73
N LEU A 17 14.52 -10.01 2.57
CA LEU A 17 15.84 -10.38 3.08
C LEU A 17 16.85 -10.13 1.98
N ASP A 18 17.81 -9.25 2.23
CA ASP A 18 19.00 -9.16 1.38
C ASP A 18 19.94 -10.29 1.74
N LYS A 19 20.25 -11.14 0.76
CA LYS A 19 21.11 -12.32 0.95
C LYS A 19 22.59 -11.96 1.08
N SER A 20 22.99 -10.75 0.69
CA SER A 20 24.38 -10.30 0.74
C SER A 20 24.76 -9.74 2.11
N SER A 21 23.91 -8.91 2.70
CA SER A 21 24.08 -8.33 4.05
C SER A 21 23.40 -9.15 5.15
N ASN A 22 22.50 -10.06 4.79
CA ASN A 22 21.61 -10.79 5.69
C ASN A 22 20.65 -9.87 6.49
N GLU A 23 20.38 -8.67 5.97
CA GLU A 23 19.51 -7.68 6.58
C GLU A 23 18.08 -7.74 6.05
N ILE A 24 17.13 -7.38 6.90
CA ILE A 24 15.71 -7.32 6.55
C ILE A 24 15.37 -5.88 6.17
N PHE A 25 15.03 -5.69 4.90
CA PHE A 25 14.46 -4.45 4.38
C PHE A 25 12.94 -4.45 4.50
N SER A 26 12.40 -3.42 5.14
CA SER A 26 10.97 -3.14 5.14
C SER A 26 10.73 -1.65 5.23
N TYR A 27 9.78 -1.14 4.45
CA TYR A 27 9.38 0.26 4.50
C TYR A 27 8.27 0.44 5.53
N ASP A 28 8.40 1.45 6.39
CA ASP A 28 7.27 1.92 7.18
C ASP A 28 6.39 2.81 6.32
N TRP A 29 5.10 2.53 6.37
CA TRP A 29 4.10 3.32 5.67
C TRP A 29 3.54 4.30 6.68
N ASP A 30 3.64 5.59 6.40
CA ASP A 30 2.85 6.55 7.13
C ASP A 30 1.40 6.45 6.64
N LEU A 31 0.51 6.07 7.55
CA LEU A 31 -0.93 5.85 7.29
C LEU A 31 -1.77 7.07 7.73
N SER A 32 -1.13 8.22 7.98
CA SER A 32 -1.68 9.33 8.75
C SER A 32 -2.65 10.26 8.00
N GLU A 33 -2.77 10.16 6.67
CA GLU A 33 -3.32 11.28 5.90
C GLU A 33 -4.81 11.19 5.53
N PHE A 34 -5.44 10.01 5.55
CA PHE A 34 -6.84 9.88 5.12
C PHE A 34 -7.70 9.21 6.20
N ASP A 35 -8.45 10.04 6.92
CA ASP A 35 -9.38 9.62 7.97
C ASP A 35 -10.33 8.54 7.45
N GLY A 36 -10.32 7.37 8.10
CA GLY A 36 -11.11 6.20 7.72
C GLY A 36 -10.45 5.23 6.72
N THR A 37 -9.27 5.50 6.15
CA THR A 37 -8.57 4.55 5.27
C THR A 37 -7.17 4.21 5.81
N ARG A 38 -6.80 2.92 5.80
CA ARG A 38 -5.43 2.48 6.15
C ARG A 38 -4.51 2.55 4.93
N LEU A 39 -4.57 3.65 4.18
CA LEU A 39 -3.81 3.87 2.95
C LEU A 39 -2.91 5.10 3.12
N ASN A 40 -1.72 5.08 2.50
CA ASN A 40 -0.83 6.25 2.46
C ASN A 40 -1.21 7.19 1.31
N SER A 41 -0.69 8.42 1.33
CA SER A 41 -1.03 9.47 0.37
C SER A 41 -0.56 9.19 -1.06
N GLU A 42 0.63 8.62 -1.23
CA GLU A 42 1.14 8.20 -2.54
C GLU A 42 0.23 7.13 -3.19
N PHE A 43 -0.24 6.16 -2.41
CA PHE A 43 -1.08 5.08 -2.91
C PHE A 43 -2.49 5.57 -3.25
N VAL A 44 -3.05 6.50 -2.46
CA VAL A 44 -4.31 7.18 -2.81
C VAL A 44 -4.15 7.99 -4.09
N SER A 45 -3.03 8.69 -4.26
CA SER A 45 -2.75 9.50 -5.47
C SER A 45 -2.65 8.62 -6.71
N PHE A 46 -1.92 7.50 -6.63
CA PHE A 46 -1.84 6.50 -7.72
C PHE A 46 -3.22 6.01 -8.18
N LEU A 47 -4.13 5.74 -7.24
CA LEU A 47 -5.48 5.26 -7.58
C LEU A 47 -6.35 6.35 -8.23
N LYS A 48 -6.06 7.64 -7.98
CA LYS A 48 -6.80 8.78 -8.55
C LYS A 48 -6.25 9.25 -9.89
N GLU A 49 -4.94 9.13 -10.12
CA GLU A 49 -4.31 9.53 -11.40
C GLU A 49 -4.68 8.64 -12.59
N GLY A 50 -5.29 7.48 -12.34
CA GLY A 50 -5.74 6.56 -13.39
C GLY A 50 -7.13 6.86 -13.98
N ASP A 51 -7.81 7.90 -13.52
CA ASP A 51 -9.12 8.38 -14.03
C ASP A 51 -8.97 9.49 -15.08
#